data_AF-A0A2M8GD48-F1
#
_entry.id   AF-A0A2M8GD48-F1
#
_cell.length_a   1.000
_cell.length_b   1.000
_cell.length_c   1.000
_cell.angle_alpha   90.00
_cell.angle_beta   90.00
_cell.angle_gamma   90.00
#
_symmetry.space_group_name_H-M   'P 1'
#
loop_
_entity.id
_entity.type
_entity.pdbx_description
1 polymer ?
#
loop_
_entity_poly.entity_id
_entity_poly.type
_entity_poly.pdbx_seq_one_letter_code
_entity_poly.pdbx_strand_id
1 'polypeptide(L)'
;MPRELIPIYIPSICCNSNKGGFMKISVFGLGYVGTISAACLAQMGHEVIGVDVNPNKIGMIAQGQSPVMEAEIGEIIAEQMKQQRLTATADGAWAFARTDLSLICVGTPGKENGSIDLTYVQRIFEEIGDYLSSKSSFHWIVLRSTVLPGTTEQSLIPILEKKSGKSAGKDFGVCFNPEFLREGSSVWDFFNPPKTVIGLLNLSDAPPLLALYESLPAPVIKTSIRDAELVKYLDNVFHALKICFANEIGRVCQALKVDSHELMNIFIQDTNAPIH
;
A
#
# COMPACT_ATOMS: atom_id res chain seq x y z
N MET A 1 -26.78 13.97 -22.70
CA MET A 1 -26.19 12.64 -22.94
C MET A 1 -25.03 12.47 -21.98
N PRO A 2 -25.14 11.66 -20.92
CA PRO A 2 -24.00 11.34 -20.07
C PRO A 2 -23.14 10.29 -20.76
N ARG A 3 -21.82 10.50 -20.79
CA ARG A 3 -20.85 9.50 -21.25
C ARG A 3 -20.73 8.44 -20.16
N GLU A 4 -21.23 7.24 -20.42
CA GLU A 4 -20.94 6.06 -19.62
C GLU A 4 -19.44 5.74 -19.72
N LEU A 5 -18.75 5.84 -18.59
CA LEU A 5 -17.42 5.26 -18.42
C LEU A 5 -17.62 3.75 -18.23
N ILE A 6 -17.44 2.99 -19.30
CA ILE A 6 -17.43 1.52 -19.26
C ILE A 6 -16.11 1.09 -18.59
N PRO A 7 -16.13 0.36 -17.46
CA PRO A 7 -14.93 -0.29 -16.96
C PRO A 7 -14.55 -1.40 -17.96
N ILE A 8 -13.35 -1.32 -18.52
CA ILE A 8 -12.82 -2.38 -19.37
C ILE A 8 -12.55 -3.60 -18.46
N TYR A 9 -13.51 -4.52 -18.42
CA TYR A 9 -13.38 -5.81 -17.77
C TYR A 9 -12.50 -6.71 -18.65
N ILE A 10 -11.30 -7.05 -18.16
CA ILE A 10 -10.44 -8.06 -18.79
C ILE A 10 -10.77 -9.40 -18.12
N PRO A 11 -11.21 -10.42 -18.88
CA PRO A 11 -11.63 -11.69 -18.30
C PRO A 11 -10.45 -12.43 -17.67
N SER A 12 -10.71 -13.02 -16.51
CA SER A 12 -9.82 -13.87 -15.73
C SER A 12 -9.40 -15.12 -16.52
N ILE A 13 -8.11 -15.21 -16.84
CA ILE A 13 -7.48 -16.41 -17.41
C ILE A 13 -6.84 -17.20 -16.26
N CYS A 14 -7.10 -18.51 -16.26
CA CYS A 14 -6.63 -19.54 -15.35
C CYS A 14 -5.20 -19.37 -14.80
N CYS A 15 -5.04 -19.84 -13.56
CA CYS A 15 -3.78 -20.13 -12.84
C CYS A 15 -2.61 -20.47 -13.78
N ASN A 16 -1.70 -19.51 -13.93
CA ASN A 16 -0.32 -19.74 -14.32
C ASN A 16 0.55 -18.94 -13.34
N SER A 17 1.15 -19.64 -12.38
CA SER A 17 2.20 -19.10 -11.50
C SER A 17 3.34 -18.53 -12.35
N ASN A 18 3.77 -17.30 -12.07
CA ASN A 18 4.83 -16.51 -12.73
C ASN A 18 4.48 -15.82 -14.05
N LYS A 19 3.51 -14.90 -14.04
CA LYS A 19 3.44 -13.80 -15.04
C LYS A 19 4.09 -12.48 -14.57
N GLY A 20 4.41 -12.34 -13.28
CA GLY A 20 5.22 -11.22 -12.78
C GLY A 20 6.71 -11.55 -12.92
N GLY A 21 7.46 -10.74 -13.66
CA GLY A 21 8.92 -10.88 -13.71
C GLY A 21 9.56 -10.71 -12.32
N PHE A 22 10.74 -11.31 -12.13
CA PHE A 22 11.57 -11.07 -10.94
C PHE A 22 11.93 -9.58 -10.82
N MET A 23 11.88 -9.03 -9.60
CA MET A 23 12.13 -7.60 -9.34
C MET A 23 12.95 -7.40 -8.07
N LYS A 24 13.69 -6.29 -8.03
CA LYS A 24 14.41 -5.83 -6.84
C LYS A 24 13.70 -4.62 -6.24
N ILE A 25 13.20 -4.79 -5.02
CA ILE A 25 12.30 -3.84 -4.35
C ILE A 25 12.92 -3.39 -3.03
N SER A 26 12.95 -2.09 -2.77
CA SER A 26 13.22 -1.56 -1.43
C SER A 26 11.93 -1.17 -0.75
N VAL A 27 11.79 -1.47 0.55
CA VAL A 27 10.63 -1.07 1.35
C VAL A 27 11.10 -0.18 2.49
N PHE A 28 10.80 1.12 2.39
CA PHE A 28 11.17 2.12 3.38
C PHE A 28 10.10 2.23 4.47
N GLY A 29 10.49 1.95 5.70
CA GLY A 29 9.61 1.82 6.86
C GLY A 29 9.17 0.38 7.06
N LEU A 30 9.72 -0.30 8.07
CA LEU A 30 9.33 -1.64 8.50
C LEU A 30 8.34 -1.54 9.67
N GLY A 31 7.35 -0.66 9.53
CA GLY A 31 6.15 -0.69 10.36
C GLY A 31 5.27 -1.88 9.97
N TYR A 32 4.00 -1.84 10.40
CA TYR A 32 3.02 -2.87 10.07
C TYR A 32 2.89 -3.12 8.56
N VAL A 33 2.46 -2.10 7.82
CA VAL A 33 2.28 -2.17 6.36
C VAL A 33 3.57 -2.60 5.66
N GLY A 34 4.69 -1.97 5.98
CA GLY A 34 5.95 -2.25 5.30
C GLY A 34 6.49 -3.65 5.56
N THR A 35 6.32 -4.19 6.77
CA THR A 35 6.73 -5.57 7.10
C THR A 35 5.91 -6.59 6.32
N ILE A 36 4.58 -6.45 6.31
CA ILE A 36 3.70 -7.31 5.51
C ILE A 36 4.06 -7.21 4.02
N SER A 37 4.22 -5.98 3.52
CA SER A 37 4.63 -5.75 2.12
C SER A 37 5.92 -6.49 1.79
N ALA A 38 6.96 -6.30 2.61
CA ALA A 38 8.28 -6.82 2.31
C ALA A 38 8.31 -8.35 2.31
N ALA A 39 7.68 -8.97 3.31
CA ALA A 39 7.61 -10.42 3.45
C ALA A 39 6.78 -11.06 2.33
N CYS A 40 5.58 -10.54 2.05
CA CYS A 40 4.70 -11.11 1.02
C CYS A 40 5.28 -10.92 -0.39
N LEU A 41 5.92 -9.78 -0.69
CA LEU A 41 6.61 -9.59 -1.96
C LEU A 41 7.80 -10.54 -2.14
N ALA A 42 8.56 -10.78 -1.08
CA ALA A 42 9.63 -11.77 -1.11
C ALA A 42 9.08 -13.19 -1.30
N GLN A 43 7.94 -13.51 -0.69
CA GLN A 43 7.23 -14.79 -0.87
C GLN A 43 6.69 -14.97 -2.30
N MET A 44 6.32 -13.88 -2.98
CA MET A 44 6.00 -13.88 -4.41
C MET A 44 7.22 -14.11 -5.33
N GLY A 45 8.44 -14.20 -4.76
CA GLY A 45 9.66 -14.53 -5.47
C GLY A 45 10.56 -13.32 -5.80
N HIS A 46 10.23 -12.12 -5.33
CA HIS A 46 11.05 -10.92 -5.55
C HIS A 46 12.22 -10.82 -4.55
N GLU A 47 13.26 -10.06 -4.90
CA GLU A 47 14.33 -9.69 -3.98
C GLU A 47 13.95 -8.37 -3.28
N VAL A 48 13.82 -8.41 -1.96
CA VAL A 48 13.31 -7.32 -1.16
C VAL A 48 14.32 -6.87 -0.11
N ILE A 49 14.58 -5.56 -0.09
CA ILE A 49 15.42 -4.90 0.90
C ILE A 49 14.54 -3.99 1.77
N GLY A 50 14.27 -4.43 2.99
CA GLY A 50 13.64 -3.61 4.02
C GLY A 50 14.60 -2.54 4.54
N VAL A 51 14.11 -1.31 4.70
CA VAL A 51 14.86 -0.19 5.24
C VAL A 51 14.10 0.40 6.42
N ASP A 52 14.72 0.52 7.59
CA ASP A 52 14.13 1.21 8.74
C ASP A 52 15.25 1.86 9.58
N VAL A 53 14.93 2.93 10.29
CA VAL A 53 15.90 3.61 11.17
C VAL A 53 16.03 2.90 12.53
N ASN A 54 15.06 2.05 12.88
CA ASN A 54 15.04 1.34 14.15
C ASN A 54 15.88 0.05 14.08
N PRO A 55 17.03 -0.01 14.79
CA PRO A 55 17.93 -1.15 14.72
C PRO A 55 17.30 -2.44 15.28
N ASN A 56 16.32 -2.34 16.19
CA ASN A 56 15.64 -3.51 16.73
C ASN A 56 14.82 -4.21 15.64
N LYS A 57 14.09 -3.45 14.83
CA LYS A 57 13.28 -4.03 13.73
C LYS A 57 14.17 -4.70 12.69
N ILE A 58 15.28 -4.06 12.33
CA ILE A 58 16.28 -4.63 11.43
C ILE A 58 16.85 -5.92 12.01
N GLY A 59 17.25 -5.90 13.29
CA GLY A 59 17.80 -7.05 13.99
C GLY A 59 16.82 -8.23 14.06
N MET A 60 15.54 -7.97 14.28
CA MET A 60 14.50 -8.99 14.26
C MET A 60 14.39 -9.66 12.88
N ILE A 61 14.28 -8.88 11.80
CA ILE A 61 14.22 -9.44 10.43
C ILE A 61 15.51 -10.22 10.12
N ALA A 62 16.68 -9.70 10.49
CA ALA A 62 17.96 -10.37 10.29
C ALA A 62 18.04 -11.73 11.01
N GLN A 63 17.26 -11.93 12.08
CA GLN A 63 17.12 -13.19 12.81
C GLN A 63 15.95 -14.05 12.32
N GLY A 64 15.29 -13.68 11.22
CA GLY A 64 14.11 -14.37 10.72
C GLY A 64 12.85 -14.15 11.56
N GLN A 65 12.80 -13.07 12.35
CA GLN A 65 11.68 -12.74 13.24
C GLN A 65 10.90 -11.54 12.72
N SER A 66 9.60 -11.52 13.00
CA SER A 66 8.73 -10.40 12.64
C SER A 66 8.81 -9.27 13.66
N PRO A 67 9.02 -8.01 13.24
CA PRO A 67 8.91 -6.84 14.12
C PRO A 67 7.46 -6.46 14.47
N VAL A 68 6.46 -7.12 13.87
CA VAL A 68 5.03 -6.86 14.10
C VAL A 68 4.26 -8.15 14.40
N MET A 69 3.17 -8.00 15.15
CA MET A 69 2.27 -9.10 15.50
C MET A 69 1.23 -9.27 14.38
N GLU A 70 1.34 -10.35 13.62
CA GLU A 70 0.36 -10.78 12.61
C GLU A 70 0.48 -12.30 12.44
N ALA A 71 -0.59 -12.98 12.07
CA ALA A 71 -0.55 -14.40 11.73
C ALA A 71 0.38 -14.65 10.53
N GLU A 72 1.10 -15.78 10.56
CA GLU A 72 1.96 -16.29 9.48
C GLU A 72 3.20 -15.44 9.14
N ILE A 73 3.24 -14.16 9.49
CA ILE A 73 4.30 -13.24 9.05
C ILE A 73 5.69 -13.65 9.52
N GLY A 74 5.81 -14.19 10.73
CA GLY A 74 7.09 -14.65 11.28
C GLY A 74 7.66 -15.83 10.50
N GLU A 75 6.80 -16.79 10.14
CA GLU A 75 7.18 -17.96 9.34
C GLU A 75 7.58 -17.54 7.92
N ILE A 76 6.82 -16.62 7.31
CA ILE A 76 7.13 -16.08 5.99
C ILE A 76 8.50 -15.39 6.01
N ILE A 77 8.75 -14.49 6.98
CA ILE A 77 10.04 -13.79 7.10
C ILE A 77 11.19 -14.78 7.26
N ALA A 78 11.07 -15.76 8.16
CA ALA A 78 12.10 -16.77 8.39
C ALA A 78 12.44 -17.54 7.09
N GLU A 79 11.42 -17.95 6.34
CA GLU A 79 11.60 -18.67 5.08
C GLU A 79 12.21 -17.77 3.99
N GLN A 80 11.75 -16.53 3.85
CA GLN A 80 12.29 -15.62 2.83
C GLN A 80 13.73 -15.19 3.12
N MET A 81 14.11 -15.06 4.39
CA MET A 81 15.50 -14.84 4.82
C MET A 81 16.38 -16.04 4.48
N LYS A 82 15.92 -17.26 4.76
CA LYS A 82 16.62 -18.50 4.40
C LYS A 82 16.83 -18.63 2.89
N GLN A 83 15.85 -18.18 2.10
CA GLN A 83 15.93 -18.14 0.64
C GLN A 83 16.65 -16.91 0.10
N GLN A 84 17.21 -16.06 0.96
CA GLN A 84 17.95 -14.83 0.60
C GLN A 84 17.14 -13.85 -0.26
N ARG A 85 15.82 -13.89 -0.16
CA ARG A 85 14.91 -12.97 -0.86
C ARG A 85 14.48 -11.77 -0.02
N LEU A 86 14.68 -11.81 1.29
CA LEU A 86 14.46 -10.69 2.18
C LEU A 86 15.77 -10.33 2.88
N THR A 87 16.04 -9.05 3.05
CA THR A 87 17.12 -8.51 3.89
C THR A 87 16.64 -7.19 4.51
N ALA A 88 17.18 -6.80 5.66
CA ALA A 88 16.91 -5.51 6.28
C ALA A 88 18.19 -4.71 6.53
N THR A 89 18.12 -3.39 6.40
CA THR A 89 19.27 -2.48 6.59
C THR A 89 18.82 -1.11 7.11
N ALA A 90 19.74 -0.36 7.70
CA ALA A 90 19.55 1.07 7.99
C ALA A 90 20.07 1.96 6.84
N ASP A 91 20.83 1.38 5.89
CA ASP A 91 21.43 2.11 4.77
C ASP A 91 20.44 2.22 3.60
N GLY A 92 19.66 3.30 3.61
CA GLY A 92 18.70 3.62 2.56
C GLY A 92 19.34 3.86 1.19
N ALA A 93 20.52 4.48 1.14
CA ALA A 93 21.23 4.76 -0.11
C ALA A 93 21.69 3.46 -0.78
N TRP A 94 22.24 2.53 0.02
CA TRP A 94 22.65 1.21 -0.44
C TRP A 94 21.48 0.40 -0.99
N ALA A 95 20.33 0.43 -0.31
CA ALA A 95 19.12 -0.25 -0.73
C ALA A 95 18.59 0.34 -2.04
N PHE A 96 18.40 1.66 -2.08
CA PHE A 96 17.90 2.39 -3.25
C PHE A 96 18.77 2.19 -4.49
N ALA A 97 20.10 2.12 -4.32
CA ALA A 97 21.02 1.88 -5.43
C ALA A 97 20.84 0.49 -6.06
N ARG A 98 20.43 -0.52 -5.29
CA ARG A 98 20.32 -1.94 -5.70
C ARG A 98 18.95 -2.37 -6.20
N THR A 99 17.97 -1.49 -6.11
CA THR A 99 16.57 -1.79 -6.45
C THR A 99 16.11 -0.91 -7.60
N ASP A 100 15.00 -1.31 -8.22
CA ASP A 100 14.38 -0.58 -9.33
C ASP A 100 13.08 0.10 -8.89
N LEU A 101 12.56 -0.30 -7.74
CA LEU A 101 11.33 0.21 -7.15
C LEU A 101 11.47 0.36 -5.63
N SER A 102 11.00 1.47 -5.08
CA SER A 102 10.95 1.75 -3.66
C SER A 102 9.52 1.97 -3.18
N LEU A 103 9.01 1.08 -2.32
CA LEU A 103 7.75 1.26 -1.60
C LEU A 103 7.96 2.09 -0.34
N ILE A 104 7.24 3.20 -0.20
CA ILE A 104 7.37 4.11 0.95
C ILE A 104 6.21 3.87 1.92
N CYS A 105 6.52 3.19 3.02
CA CYS A 105 5.58 2.66 4.03
C CYS A 105 5.87 3.24 5.43
N VAL A 106 6.27 4.51 5.50
CA VAL A 106 6.52 5.20 6.78
C VAL A 106 5.21 5.67 7.42
N GLY A 107 5.21 5.84 8.73
CA GLY A 107 4.02 6.29 9.46
C GLY A 107 3.62 7.72 9.12
N THR A 108 2.32 7.96 9.04
CA THR A 108 1.68 9.27 8.91
C THR A 108 0.75 9.49 10.11
N PRO A 109 1.31 9.64 11.32
CA PRO A 109 0.49 9.75 12.53
C PRO A 109 -0.39 11.00 12.49
N GLY A 110 -1.55 10.94 13.15
CA GLY A 110 -2.37 12.12 13.39
C GLY A 110 -1.69 13.07 14.37
N LYS A 111 -1.80 14.38 14.12
CA LYS A 111 -1.45 15.45 15.07
C LYS A 111 -2.60 15.65 16.07
N GLU A 112 -2.31 16.35 17.17
CA GLU A 112 -3.30 16.68 18.20
C GLU A 112 -4.54 17.42 17.64
N ASN A 113 -4.36 18.21 16.57
CA ASN A 113 -5.45 18.92 15.90
C ASN A 113 -6.22 18.08 14.85
N GLY A 114 -5.94 16.78 14.75
CA GLY A 114 -6.57 15.85 13.80
C GLY A 114 -6.02 15.91 12.38
N SER A 115 -5.08 16.82 12.06
CA SER A 115 -4.38 16.82 10.77
C SER A 115 -3.32 15.72 10.71
N ILE A 116 -2.82 15.41 9.52
CA ILE A 116 -1.82 14.35 9.33
C ILE A 116 -0.41 14.93 9.47
N ASP A 117 0.45 14.22 10.19
CA ASP A 117 1.87 14.53 10.23
C ASP A 117 2.62 13.95 9.03
N LEU A 118 3.04 14.85 8.14
CA LEU A 118 3.80 14.51 6.95
C LEU A 118 5.31 14.56 7.17
N THR A 119 5.81 14.94 8.36
CA THR A 119 7.24 15.12 8.61
C THR A 119 8.07 13.90 8.24
N TYR A 120 7.63 12.69 8.61
CA TYR A 120 8.35 11.45 8.28
C TYR A 120 8.36 11.16 6.78
N VAL A 121 7.23 11.38 6.09
CA VAL A 121 7.11 11.17 4.65
C VAL A 121 7.94 12.20 3.87
N GLN A 122 7.90 13.47 4.28
CA GLN A 122 8.69 14.51 3.62
C GLN A 122 10.19 14.27 3.80
N ARG A 123 10.63 13.90 5.00
CA ARG A 123 12.04 13.55 5.26
C ARG A 123 12.51 12.39 4.39
N ILE A 124 11.75 11.31 4.30
CA ILE A 124 12.18 10.18 3.47
C ILE A 124 12.19 10.55 1.98
N PHE A 125 11.31 11.43 1.52
CA PHE A 125 11.35 11.96 0.14
C PHE A 125 12.56 12.88 -0.10
N GLU A 126 13.00 13.65 0.91
CA GLU A 126 14.26 14.40 0.82
C GLU A 126 15.47 13.46 0.67
N GLU A 127 15.55 12.42 1.49
CA GLU A 127 16.62 11.40 1.45
C GLU A 127 16.62 10.65 0.10
N ILE A 128 15.44 10.24 -0.39
CA ILE A 128 15.30 9.59 -1.70
C ILE A 128 15.69 10.53 -2.83
N GLY A 129 15.34 11.82 -2.76
CA GLY A 129 15.77 12.82 -3.74
C GLY A 129 17.29 12.91 -3.83
N ASP A 130 17.99 12.88 -2.68
CA ASP A 130 19.45 12.84 -2.63
C ASP A 130 19.99 11.54 -3.26
N TYR A 131 19.42 10.37 -2.96
CA TYR A 131 19.83 9.09 -3.57
C TYR A 131 19.63 9.10 -5.08
N LEU A 132 18.50 9.62 -5.51
CA LEU A 132 18.10 9.72 -6.90
C LEU A 132 19.01 10.64 -7.73
N SER A 133 19.59 11.68 -7.12
CA SER A 133 20.59 12.56 -7.77
C SER A 133 21.78 11.77 -8.31
N SER A 134 22.18 10.71 -7.60
CA SER A 134 23.35 9.88 -7.92
C SER A 134 23.03 8.63 -8.76
N LYS A 135 21.76 8.25 -8.84
CA LYS A 135 21.33 7.03 -9.55
C LYS A 135 21.18 7.30 -11.05
N SER A 136 21.85 6.53 -11.91
CA SER A 136 21.73 6.70 -13.36
C SER A 136 20.56 5.96 -13.99
N SER A 137 20.13 4.84 -13.41
CA SER A 137 18.99 4.07 -13.89
C SER A 137 17.65 4.67 -13.46
N PHE A 138 16.61 4.46 -14.28
CA PHE A 138 15.25 4.83 -13.94
C PHE A 138 14.79 4.07 -12.69
N HIS A 139 14.09 4.75 -11.79
CA HIS A 139 13.61 4.16 -10.54
C HIS A 139 12.17 4.57 -10.28
N TRP A 140 11.37 3.65 -9.74
CA TRP A 140 9.99 3.92 -9.33
C TRP A 140 9.90 4.19 -7.84
N ILE A 141 9.40 5.36 -7.47
CA ILE A 141 9.07 5.71 -6.10
C ILE A 141 7.56 5.55 -5.92
N VAL A 142 7.17 4.62 -5.06
CA VAL A 142 5.77 4.26 -4.85
C VAL A 142 5.37 4.63 -3.44
N LEU A 143 4.51 5.63 -3.30
CA LEU A 143 3.98 5.98 -1.99
C LEU A 143 2.86 5.01 -1.61
N ARG A 144 3.05 4.32 -0.47
CA ARG A 144 2.04 3.45 0.15
C ARG A 144 1.44 4.05 1.42
N SER A 145 2.16 4.98 2.04
CA SER A 145 1.76 5.67 3.27
C SER A 145 0.50 6.50 3.02
N THR A 146 -0.45 6.49 3.95
CA THR A 146 -1.73 7.19 3.76
C THR A 146 -1.53 8.70 3.90
N VAL A 147 -1.80 9.45 2.84
CA VAL A 147 -1.65 10.92 2.79
C VAL A 147 -2.92 11.57 2.23
N LEU A 148 -3.13 12.86 2.49
CA LEU A 148 -4.30 13.56 1.97
C LEU A 148 -4.24 13.68 0.43
N PRO A 149 -5.38 13.73 -0.27
CA PRO A 149 -5.42 13.94 -1.71
C PRO A 149 -4.66 15.20 -2.14
N GLY A 150 -3.80 15.06 -3.13
CA GLY A 150 -2.89 16.09 -3.63
C GLY A 150 -1.52 16.11 -2.94
N THR A 151 -1.31 15.39 -1.84
CA THR A 151 -0.02 15.43 -1.11
C THR A 151 1.14 14.96 -1.99
N THR A 152 0.96 13.85 -2.71
CA THR A 152 2.01 13.31 -3.57
C THR A 152 2.40 14.31 -4.66
N GLU A 153 1.42 14.87 -5.37
CA GLU A 153 1.65 15.77 -6.50
C GLU A 153 2.16 17.15 -6.07
N GLN A 154 1.59 17.71 -4.99
CA GLN A 154 1.80 19.11 -4.61
C GLN A 154 2.93 19.32 -3.60
N SER A 155 3.29 18.27 -2.85
CA SER A 155 4.35 18.36 -1.83
C SER A 155 5.51 17.42 -2.12
N LEU A 156 5.24 16.14 -2.40
CA LEU A 156 6.28 15.12 -2.39
C LEU A 156 7.07 15.05 -3.71
N ILE A 157 6.41 15.14 -4.87
CA ILE A 157 7.09 15.24 -6.17
C ILE A 157 8.02 16.46 -6.22
N PRO A 158 7.59 17.69 -5.84
CA PRO A 158 8.48 18.85 -5.81
C PRO A 158 9.73 18.67 -4.95
N ILE A 159 9.63 17.93 -3.82
CA ILE A 159 10.80 17.61 -2.98
C ILE A 159 11.79 16.74 -3.75
N LEU A 160 11.32 15.67 -4.40
CA LEU A 160 12.17 14.79 -5.20
C LEU A 160 12.87 15.57 -6.30
N GLU A 161 12.13 16.32 -7.11
CA GLU A 161 12.69 17.05 -8.25
C GLU A 161 13.73 18.09 -7.80
N LYS A 162 13.44 18.82 -6.72
CA LYS A 162 14.36 19.81 -6.15
C LYS A 162 15.66 19.17 -5.65
N LYS A 163 15.57 18.04 -4.94
CA LYS A 163 16.72 17.38 -4.31
C LYS A 163 17.55 16.59 -5.32
N SER A 164 16.89 15.96 -6.29
CA SER A 164 17.56 15.15 -7.31
C SER A 164 18.05 15.93 -8.53
N GLY A 165 17.50 17.12 -8.79
CA GLY A 165 17.73 17.87 -10.03
C GLY A 165 17.17 17.17 -11.28
N LYS A 166 16.15 16.33 -11.10
CA LYS A 166 15.53 15.50 -12.16
C LYS A 166 14.03 15.74 -12.22
N SER A 167 13.38 15.27 -13.28
CA SER A 167 11.94 15.46 -13.49
C SER A 167 11.15 14.14 -13.36
N ALA A 168 10.05 14.19 -12.60
CA ALA A 168 9.13 13.07 -12.46
C ALA A 168 8.43 12.75 -13.79
N GLY A 169 8.18 11.47 -14.06
CA GLY A 169 7.61 10.99 -15.32
C GLY A 169 8.59 10.93 -16.49
N LYS A 170 9.80 11.50 -16.36
CA LYS A 170 10.85 11.48 -17.38
C LYS A 170 12.08 10.72 -16.90
N ASP A 171 12.66 11.14 -15.79
CA ASP A 171 13.92 10.59 -15.27
C ASP A 171 13.69 9.55 -14.16
N PHE A 172 12.50 9.58 -13.54
CA PHE A 172 12.04 8.64 -12.53
C PHE A 172 10.51 8.57 -12.53
N GLY A 173 9.97 7.47 -12.01
CA GLY A 173 8.53 7.25 -11.91
C GLY A 173 8.04 7.52 -10.50
N VAL A 174 6.84 8.10 -10.39
CA VAL A 174 6.13 8.24 -9.10
C VAL A 174 4.73 7.69 -9.25
N CYS A 175 4.30 6.86 -8.32
CA CYS A 175 2.91 6.44 -8.22
C CYS A 175 2.47 6.31 -6.76
N PHE A 176 1.15 6.27 -6.57
CA PHE A 176 0.52 6.04 -5.28
C PHE A 176 -0.16 4.68 -5.30
N ASN A 177 0.12 3.83 -4.31
CA ASN A 177 -0.52 2.53 -4.17
C ASN A 177 -1.08 2.41 -2.76
N PRO A 178 -2.35 2.74 -2.51
CA PRO A 178 -2.91 2.58 -1.18
C PRO A 178 -2.89 1.11 -0.77
N GLU A 179 -2.84 0.89 0.54
CA GLU A 179 -3.04 -0.42 1.14
C GLU A 179 -4.45 -0.52 1.73
N PHE A 180 -4.98 -1.73 1.86
CA PHE A 180 -6.31 -1.99 2.45
C PHE A 180 -6.25 -3.15 3.44
N LEU A 181 -5.11 -3.32 4.10
CA LEU A 181 -4.84 -4.43 5.00
C LEU A 181 -5.60 -4.24 6.31
N ARG A 182 -6.15 -5.33 6.86
CA ARG A 182 -6.78 -5.32 8.18
C ARG A 182 -5.89 -6.04 9.17
N GLU A 183 -5.72 -5.45 10.36
CA GLU A 183 -4.96 -6.06 11.43
C GLU A 183 -5.55 -7.42 11.82
N GLY A 184 -4.71 -8.46 11.86
CA GLY A 184 -5.12 -9.84 12.18
C GLY A 184 -5.48 -10.70 10.95
N SER A 185 -5.53 -10.13 9.75
CA SER A 185 -5.73 -10.86 8.49
C SER A 185 -4.89 -10.32 7.34
N SER A 186 -3.84 -9.55 7.61
CA SER A 186 -3.12 -8.76 6.60
C SER A 186 -2.36 -9.60 5.58
N VAL A 187 -1.82 -10.75 5.97
CA VAL A 187 -1.20 -11.69 5.01
C VAL A 187 -2.26 -12.19 4.03
N TRP A 188 -3.42 -12.61 4.54
CA TRP A 188 -4.53 -13.06 3.70
C TRP A 188 -5.05 -11.93 2.81
N ASP A 189 -5.23 -10.72 3.35
CA ASP A 189 -5.70 -9.53 2.62
C ASP A 189 -4.71 -9.11 1.53
N PHE A 190 -3.41 -9.31 1.74
CA PHE A 190 -2.39 -9.04 0.72
C PHE A 190 -2.54 -9.98 -0.48
N PHE A 191 -2.76 -11.29 -0.24
CA PHE A 191 -2.89 -12.29 -1.30
C PHE A 191 -4.31 -12.42 -1.88
N ASN A 192 -5.33 -11.91 -1.19
CA ASN A 192 -6.72 -11.93 -1.61
C ASN A 192 -7.36 -10.53 -1.50
N PRO A 193 -6.77 -9.50 -2.14
CA PRO A 193 -7.27 -8.15 -1.97
C PRO A 193 -8.64 -8.01 -2.65
N PRO A 194 -9.55 -7.17 -2.13
CA PRO A 194 -10.81 -6.89 -2.83
C PRO A 194 -10.58 -6.11 -4.13
N LYS A 195 -9.52 -5.29 -4.15
CA LYS A 195 -9.07 -4.47 -5.29
C LYS A 195 -7.63 -4.04 -5.05
N THR A 196 -6.89 -3.82 -6.13
CA THR A 196 -5.61 -3.11 -6.10
C THR A 196 -5.79 -1.79 -6.83
N VAL A 197 -5.48 -0.68 -6.17
CA VAL A 197 -5.53 0.66 -6.77
C VAL A 197 -4.12 1.16 -7.01
N ILE A 198 -3.88 1.74 -8.19
CA ILE A 198 -2.63 2.42 -8.52
C ILE A 198 -2.94 3.79 -9.11
N GLY A 199 -2.58 4.82 -8.36
CA GLY A 199 -2.60 6.21 -8.77
C GLY A 199 -1.35 6.55 -9.58
N LEU A 200 -1.53 6.96 -10.83
CA LEU A 200 -0.46 7.25 -11.77
C LEU A 200 -0.36 8.75 -12.04
N LEU A 201 0.87 9.23 -12.28
CA LEU A 201 1.10 10.59 -12.73
C LEU A 201 0.55 10.78 -14.16
N ASN A 202 0.84 9.83 -15.06
CA ASN A 202 0.18 9.71 -16.36
C ASN A 202 -0.51 8.36 -16.47
N LEU A 203 -1.76 8.31 -16.94
CA LEU A 203 -2.51 7.04 -17.05
C LEU A 203 -1.89 6.05 -18.05
N SER A 204 -1.03 6.53 -18.96
CA SER A 204 -0.25 5.70 -19.86
C SER A 204 0.96 5.03 -19.20
N ASP A 205 1.33 5.45 -17.98
CA ASP A 205 2.46 4.89 -17.26
C ASP A 205 2.20 3.43 -16.90
N ALA A 206 3.24 2.60 -17.01
CA ALA A 206 3.19 1.18 -16.71
C ALA A 206 4.23 0.82 -15.63
N PRO A 207 4.03 1.22 -14.35
CA PRO A 207 4.97 0.86 -13.30
C PRO A 207 5.08 -0.66 -13.18
N PRO A 208 6.25 -1.21 -12.82
CA PRO A 208 6.45 -2.65 -12.63
C PRO A 208 5.45 -3.29 -11.65
N LEU A 209 4.94 -2.48 -10.71
CA LEU A 209 3.91 -2.85 -9.74
C LEU A 209 2.61 -3.36 -10.38
N LEU A 210 2.27 -2.95 -11.60
CA LEU A 210 1.10 -3.48 -12.32
C LEU A 210 1.25 -4.98 -12.58
N ALA A 211 2.36 -5.39 -13.18
CA ALA A 211 2.62 -6.80 -13.49
C ALA A 211 2.73 -7.66 -12.22
N LEU A 212 3.19 -7.07 -11.11
CA LEU A 212 3.22 -7.71 -9.80
C LEU A 212 1.80 -8.07 -9.34
N TYR A 213 0.91 -7.07 -9.29
CA TYR A 213 -0.43 -7.28 -8.74
C TYR A 213 -1.41 -7.95 -9.71
N GLU A 214 -1.13 -7.98 -11.02
CA GLU A 214 -1.88 -8.79 -11.99
C GLU A 214 -1.83 -10.30 -11.70
N SER A 215 -0.88 -10.76 -10.89
CA SER A 215 -0.82 -12.15 -10.43
C SER A 215 -1.75 -12.47 -9.26
N LEU A 216 -2.34 -11.45 -8.62
CA LEU A 216 -3.27 -11.62 -7.51
C LEU A 216 -4.73 -11.75 -8.01
N PRO A 217 -5.62 -12.45 -7.29
CA PRO A 217 -6.99 -12.72 -7.71
C PRO A 217 -7.93 -11.52 -7.50
N ALA A 218 -7.56 -10.34 -8.00
CA ALA A 218 -8.28 -9.09 -7.76
C ALA A 218 -8.21 -8.13 -8.96
N PRO A 219 -9.19 -7.23 -9.14
CA PRO A 219 -9.11 -6.19 -10.15
C PRO A 219 -7.99 -5.20 -9.84
N VAL A 220 -7.17 -4.89 -10.84
CA VAL A 220 -6.17 -3.83 -10.79
C VAL A 220 -6.74 -2.56 -11.44
N ILE A 221 -6.94 -1.53 -10.64
CA ILE A 221 -7.58 -0.26 -11.01
C ILE A 221 -6.50 0.81 -11.17
N LYS A 222 -6.35 1.32 -12.39
CA LYS A 222 -5.50 2.48 -12.70
C LYS A 222 -6.33 3.75 -12.62
N THR A 223 -5.83 4.75 -11.92
CA THR A 223 -6.50 6.06 -11.80
C THR A 223 -5.47 7.17 -11.56
N SER A 224 -5.91 8.41 -11.38
CA SER A 224 -5.02 9.52 -11.01
C SER A 224 -4.46 9.32 -9.60
N ILE A 225 -3.29 9.88 -9.31
CA ILE A 225 -2.72 9.88 -7.94
C ILE A 225 -3.74 10.42 -6.93
N ARG A 226 -4.40 11.53 -7.25
CA ARG A 226 -5.37 12.18 -6.37
C ARG A 226 -6.58 11.32 -6.06
N ASP A 227 -7.13 10.63 -7.06
CA ASP A 227 -8.27 9.73 -6.85
C ASP A 227 -7.86 8.50 -6.03
N ALA A 228 -6.65 7.99 -6.24
CA ALA A 228 -6.11 6.87 -5.47
C ALA A 228 -5.84 7.25 -4.00
N GLU A 229 -5.37 8.47 -3.73
CA GLU A 229 -5.26 9.01 -2.37
C GLU A 229 -6.65 9.16 -1.73
N LEU A 230 -7.63 9.66 -2.47
CA LEU A 230 -8.99 9.89 -1.95
C LEU A 230 -9.75 8.60 -1.67
N VAL A 231 -9.68 7.59 -2.53
CA VAL A 231 -10.43 6.33 -2.35
C VAL A 231 -10.04 5.62 -1.05
N LYS A 232 -8.79 5.75 -0.61
CA LYS A 232 -8.35 5.22 0.70
C LYS A 232 -9.13 5.83 1.86
N TYR A 233 -9.39 7.14 1.84
CA TYR A 233 -10.23 7.77 2.86
C TYR A 233 -11.68 7.38 2.71
N LEU A 234 -12.18 7.35 1.47
CA LEU A 234 -13.57 7.01 1.21
C LEU A 234 -13.91 5.62 1.77
N ASP A 235 -13.07 4.62 1.51
CA ASP A 235 -13.23 3.27 2.02
C ASP A 235 -13.22 3.25 3.57
N ASN A 236 -12.23 3.89 4.19
CA ASN A 236 -12.10 3.92 5.65
C ASN A 236 -13.27 4.66 6.34
N VAL A 237 -13.68 5.82 5.79
CA VAL A 237 -14.79 6.62 6.32
C VAL A 237 -16.11 5.85 6.14
N PHE A 238 -16.31 5.19 5.01
CA PHE A 238 -17.51 4.39 4.77
C PHE A 238 -17.58 3.17 5.69
N HIS A 239 -16.47 2.48 5.96
CA HIS A 239 -16.42 1.42 6.96
C HIS A 239 -16.77 1.93 8.36
N ALA A 240 -16.23 3.09 8.76
CA ALA A 240 -16.58 3.72 10.03
C ALA A 240 -18.07 4.08 10.10
N LEU A 241 -18.64 4.63 9.02
CA LEU A 241 -20.06 4.96 8.93
C LEU A 241 -20.95 3.73 9.15
N LYS A 242 -20.63 2.59 8.50
CA LYS A 242 -21.38 1.34 8.66
C LYS A 242 -21.39 0.86 10.11
N ILE A 243 -20.25 0.96 10.80
CA ILE A 243 -20.13 0.58 12.22
C ILE A 243 -20.94 1.53 13.09
N CYS A 244 -20.83 2.85 12.88
CA CYS A 244 -21.60 3.84 13.62
C CYS A 244 -23.11 3.63 13.45
N PHE A 245 -23.57 3.40 12.21
CA PHE A 245 -24.96 3.10 11.91
C PHE A 245 -25.44 1.85 12.65
N ALA A 246 -24.70 0.73 12.55
CA ALA A 246 -25.06 -0.50 13.25
C ALA A 246 -25.12 -0.31 14.77
N ASN A 247 -24.19 0.46 15.34
CA ASN A 247 -24.17 0.76 16.77
C ASN A 247 -25.36 1.66 17.21
N GLU A 248 -25.75 2.64 16.39
CA GLU A 248 -26.90 3.49 16.65
C GLU A 248 -28.21 2.70 16.60
N ILE A 249 -28.40 1.88 15.56
CA ILE A 249 -29.56 0.99 15.45
C ILE A 249 -29.58 -0.02 16.60
N GLY A 250 -28.44 -0.55 17.00
CA GLY A 250 -28.33 -1.43 18.16
C GLY A 250 -28.83 -0.80 19.46
N ARG A 251 -28.52 0.49 19.69
CA ARG A 251 -29.05 1.23 20.86
C ARG A 251 -30.57 1.43 20.80
N VAL A 252 -31.12 1.69 19.62
CA VAL A 252 -32.57 1.78 19.41
C VAL A 252 -33.24 0.42 19.69
N CYS A 253 -32.68 -0.66 19.15
CA CYS A 253 -33.18 -2.03 19.37
C CYS A 253 -33.19 -2.39 20.86
N GLN A 254 -32.13 -2.04 21.59
CA GLN A 254 -32.04 -2.26 23.03
C GLN A 254 -33.17 -1.54 23.79
N ALA A 255 -33.45 -0.28 23.46
CA ALA A 255 -34.52 0.48 24.09
C ALA A 255 -35.91 -0.11 23.81
N LEU A 256 -36.09 -0.70 22.62
CA LEU A 256 -37.34 -1.33 22.18
C LEU A 256 -37.44 -2.83 22.55
N LYS A 257 -36.40 -3.42 23.16
CA LYS A 257 -36.28 -4.87 23.42
C LYS A 257 -36.42 -5.73 22.16
N VAL A 258 -35.85 -5.27 21.05
CA VAL A 258 -35.75 -5.98 19.77
C VAL A 258 -34.35 -6.59 19.65
N ASP A 259 -34.23 -7.80 19.07
CA ASP A 259 -32.93 -8.40 18.76
C ASP A 259 -32.27 -7.64 17.60
N SER A 260 -31.17 -6.94 17.89
CA SER A 260 -30.44 -6.16 16.88
C SER A 260 -29.77 -7.03 15.83
N HIS A 261 -29.34 -8.26 16.16
CA HIS A 261 -28.69 -9.15 15.20
C HIS A 261 -29.70 -9.70 14.20
N GLU A 262 -30.88 -10.13 14.67
CA GLU A 262 -31.96 -10.59 13.79
C GLU A 262 -32.43 -9.45 12.87
N LEU A 263 -32.62 -8.24 13.41
CA LEU A 263 -32.98 -7.07 12.61
C LEU A 263 -31.94 -6.77 11.53
N MET A 264 -30.65 -6.74 11.89
CA MET A 264 -29.58 -6.47 10.92
C MET A 264 -29.50 -7.57 9.86
N ASN A 265 -29.74 -8.84 10.22
CA ASN A 265 -29.76 -9.95 9.26
C ASN A 265 -30.89 -9.81 8.23
N ILE A 266 -32.05 -9.29 8.62
CA ILE A 266 -33.16 -8.97 7.70
C ILE A 266 -32.79 -7.75 6.84
N PHE A 267 -32.25 -6.70 7.45
CA PHE A 267 -31.88 -5.46 6.77
C PHE A 267 -30.89 -5.67 5.62
N ILE A 268 -29.86 -6.50 5.81
CA ILE A 268 -28.85 -6.76 4.77
C ILE A 268 -29.34 -7.62 3.60
N GLN A 269 -30.57 -8.14 3.64
CA GLN A 269 -31.15 -8.89 2.51
C GLN A 269 -31.61 -7.98 1.37
N ASP A 270 -31.76 -6.67 1.61
CA ASP A 270 -32.12 -5.73 0.55
C ASP A 270 -30.91 -5.43 -0.35
N THR A 271 -30.83 -6.15 -1.47
CA THR A 271 -29.77 -5.99 -2.48
C THR A 271 -30.12 -4.98 -3.58
N ASN A 272 -31.27 -4.30 -3.52
CA ASN A 272 -31.71 -3.37 -4.56
C ASN A 272 -31.16 -1.94 -4.34
N ALA A 273 -30.67 -1.63 -3.13
CA ALA A 273 -30.07 -0.34 -2.82
C ALA A 273 -28.62 -0.26 -3.36
N PRO A 274 -28.26 0.76 -4.17
CA PRO A 274 -27.01 0.81 -4.93
C PRO A 274 -25.78 1.25 -4.11
N ILE A 275 -25.66 0.85 -2.84
CA ILE A 275 -24.55 1.28 -1.95
C ILE A 275 -23.61 0.11 -1.60
N HIS A 276 -23.53 -0.89 -2.48
CA HIS A 276 -22.59 -2.01 -2.38
C HIS A 276 -21.39 -1.80 -3.29
#